data_AF-A0A7C3TW01-F1
#
_entry.id   AF-A0A7C3TW01-F1
#
_cell.length_a   1.000
_cell.length_b   1.000
_cell.length_c   1.000
_cell.angle_alpha   90.00
_cell.angle_beta   90.00
_cell.angle_gamma   90.00
#
_symmetry.space_group_name_H-M   'P 1'
#
loop_
_entity.id
_entity.type
_entity.pdbx_description
1 polymer ?
#
loop_
_entity_poly.entity_id
_entity_poly.type
_entity_poly.pdbx_seq_one_letter_code
_entity_poly.pdbx_strand_id
1 'polypeptide(L)' 'MGLRGFIRDIIGIYLGFEIIKGAITKHFEITMPIIVCAAILLAFGIWFILERIGILPKL' A
#
# COMPACT_ATOMS: atom_id res chain seq x y z
N MET A 1 -4.62 4.95 -16.01
CA MET A 1 -4.79 4.89 -14.54
C MET A 1 -6.03 4.05 -14.27
N GLY A 2 -5.88 2.73 -14.17
CA GLY A 2 -7.00 1.79 -14.06
C GLY A 2 -7.38 1.44 -12.62
N LEU A 3 -8.31 0.49 -12.49
CA LEU A 3 -8.82 -0.08 -11.22
C LEU A 3 -7.71 -0.43 -10.21
N ARG A 4 -6.54 -0.86 -10.70
CA ARG A 4 -5.33 -1.12 -9.90
C ARG A 4 -4.87 0.07 -9.06
N GLY A 5 -4.82 1.26 -9.68
CA GLY A 5 -4.42 2.49 -8.98
C GLY A 5 -5.44 2.86 -7.90
N PHE A 6 -6.72 2.73 -8.20
CA PHE A 6 -7.80 2.98 -7.25
C PHE A 6 -7.76 2.05 -6.04
N ILE A 7 -7.55 0.74 -6.25
CA ILE A 7 -7.41 -0.25 -5.16
C ILE A 7 -6.20 0.09 -4.29
N ARG A 8 -5.05 0.39 -4.90
CA ARG A 8 -3.84 0.81 -4.17
C ARG A 8 -4.09 2.04 -3.32
N ASP A 9 -4.78 3.04 -3.86
CA ASP A 9 -5.05 4.29 -3.15
C ASP A 9 -5.99 4.07 -1.96
N ILE A 10 -7.02 3.22 -2.09
CA ILE A 10 -7.88 2.80 -0.97
C ILE A 10 -7.08 2.11 0.13
N ILE A 11 -6.23 1.14 -0.24
CA ILE A 11 -5.40 0.41 0.74
C ILE A 11 -4.41 1.37 1.42
N GLY A 12 -3.85 2.32 0.67
CA GLY A 12 -2.96 3.36 1.18
C GLY A 12 -3.67 4.27 2.19
N ILE A 13 -4.91 4.67 1.92
CA ILE A 13 -5.73 5.47 2.84
C ILE A 13 -6.00 4.69 4.12
N TYR A 14 -6.37 3.41 4.02
CA TYR A 14 -6.60 2.56 5.20
C TYR A 14 -5.35 2.43 6.07
N LEU A 15 -4.20 2.13 5.46
CA LEU A 15 -2.93 2.01 6.18
C LEU A 15 -2.54 3.35 6.85
N GLY A 16 -2.73 4.46 6.13
CA GLY A 16 -2.49 5.80 6.67
C GLY A 16 -3.41 6.14 7.85
N PHE A 17 -4.68 5.75 7.79
CA PHE A 17 -5.62 5.93 8.89
C PHE A 17 -5.20 5.15 10.14
N GLU A 18 -4.81 3.88 10.01
CA GLU A 18 -4.30 3.09 11.14
C GLU A 18 -3.01 3.69 11.71
N ILE A 19 -2.12 4.22 10.87
CA ILE A 19 -0.90 4.91 11.32
C ILE A 19 -1.25 6.16 12.15
N ILE A 20 -2.13 7.02 11.64
CA ILE A 20 -2.55 8.25 12.33
C ILE A 20 -3.27 7.91 13.64
N LYS A 21 -4.15 6.91 13.61
CA LYS A 21 -4.87 6.43 14.80
C LYS A 21 -3.88 5.96 15.86
N GLY A 22 -2.92 5.10 15.50
CA GLY A 22 -1.89 4.62 16.41
C GLY A 22 -0.98 5.73 16.95
N ALA A 23 -0.72 6.76 16.16
CA ALA A 23 0.03 7.94 16.59
C ALA A 23 -0.76 8.77 17.63
N ILE A 24 -2.07 8.95 17.43
CA ILE A 24 -2.96 9.68 18.35
C ILE A 24 -3.13 8.91 19.66
N THR A 25 -3.38 7.60 19.59
CA THR A 25 -3.60 6.75 20.77
C THR A 25 -2.30 6.39 21.49
N LYS A 26 -1.13 6.71 20.91
CA LYS A 26 0.21 6.25 21.35
C LYS A 26 0.33 4.73 21.48
N HIS A 27 -0.59 3.99 20.87
CA HIS A 27 -0.65 2.54 20.94
C HIS A 27 -0.75 2.01 19.52
N PHE A 28 0.32 1.34 19.09
CA PHE A 28 0.43 0.81 17.74
C PHE A 28 0.33 -0.71 17.80
N GLU A 29 -0.84 -1.25 17.44
CA GLU A 29 -1.02 -2.69 17.29
C GLU A 29 -0.80 -3.07 15.84
N ILE A 30 0.29 -3.79 15.58
CA ILE A 30 0.52 -4.37 14.26
C ILE A 30 -0.37 -5.60 14.14
N THR A 31 -1.52 -5.41 13.52
CA THR A 31 -2.48 -6.50 13.26
C THR A 31 -2.20 -7.15 11.90
N MET A 32 -2.62 -8.41 11.74
CA MET A 32 -2.48 -9.13 10.47
C MET A 32 -3.02 -8.36 9.24
N PRO A 33 -4.19 -7.68 9.31
CA PRO A 33 -4.68 -6.84 8.21
C PRO A 33 -3.70 -5.74 7.79
N ILE A 34 -3.06 -5.07 8.75
CA ILE A 34 -2.07 -4.01 8.47
C ILE A 34 -0.86 -4.60 7.73
N ILE A 35 -0.38 -5.77 8.16
CA ILE A 35 0.74 -6.47 7.51
C ILE A 35 0.37 -6.84 6.07
N VAL A 36 -0.82 -7.41 5.85
CA VAL A 36 -1.31 -7.78 4.52
C VAL A 36 -1.43 -6.55 3.62
N CYS A 37 -2.02 -5.47 4.11
CA CYS A 37 -2.13 -4.21 3.37
C CYS A 37 -0.75 -3.64 3.00
N ALA A 38 0.20 -3.64 3.94
CA ALA A 38 1.56 -3.20 3.69
C ALA A 38 2.27 -4.07 2.63
N ALA A 39 2.13 -5.39 2.71
CA ALA A 39 2.72 -6.31 1.73
C ALA A 39 2.15 -6.10 0.31
N ILE A 40 0.83 -5.90 0.19
CA ILE A 40 0.17 -5.62 -1.09
C ILE A 40 0.64 -4.28 -1.67
N LEU A 41 0.73 -3.23 -0.85
CA LEU A 41 1.23 -1.93 -1.28
C LEU A 41 2.69 -2.02 -1.75
N LEU A 42 3.51 -2.80 -1.06
CA LEU A 42 4.91 -3.01 -1.41
C LEU A 42 5.04 -3.77 -2.74
N ALA A 43 4.23 -4.81 -2.97
CA ALA A 43 4.17 -5.51 -4.25
C ALA A 43 3.74 -4.59 -5.40
N PHE A 44 2.73 -3.73 -5.21
CA PHE A 44 2.33 -2.74 -6.22
C PHE A 44 3.41 -1.69 -6.46
N GLY A 45 4.14 -1.28 -5.42
CA GLY A 45 5.26 -0.37 -5.52
C GLY A 45 6.40 -0.94 -6.35
N ILE A 46 6.80 -2.19 -6.07
CA ILE A 46 7.83 -2.91 -6.85
C ILE A 46 7.37 -3.03 -8.30
N TRP A 47 6.13 -3.45 -8.55
CA TRP A 47 5.60 -3.59 -9.90
C TRP A 47 5.70 -2.27 -10.69
N PHE A 48 5.29 -1.16 -10.07
CA PHE A 48 5.37 0.17 -10.70
C PHE A 48 6.81 0.58 -11.00
N ILE A 49 7.76 0.26 -10.12
CA ILE A 49 9.19 0.52 -10.34
C ILE A 49 9.71 -0.32 -11.51
N LEU A 50 9.34 -1.59 -11.59
CA LEU A 50 9.75 -2.48 -12.69
C LEU A 50 9.19 -2.02 -14.04
N GLU A 51 7.94 -1.53 -14.09
CA GLU A 51 7.36 -0.88 -15.28
C GLU A 51 8.13 0.39 -15.66
N ARG A 52 8.62 1.16 -14.68
CA ARG A 52 9.35 2.41 -14.91
C ARG A 52 10.77 2.20 -15.42
N ILE A 53 11.44 1.14 -14.94
CA ILE A 53 12.80 0.75 -15.36
C ILE A 53 12.77 0.01 -16.72
N GLY A 54 11.57 -0.39 -17.19
CA GLY A 54 11.40 -1.05 -18.49
C GLY A 54 11.66 -2.55 -18.46
N ILE A 55 11.68 -3.16 -17.26
CA ILE A 55 11.82 -4.62 -17.08
C ILE A 55 10.47 -5.32 -17.39
N LEU A 56 9.36 -4.68 -17.03
CA LEU A 56 8.01 -5.16 -17.34
C LEU A 56 7.35 -4.24 -18.38
N PRO A 57 6.60 -4.79 -19.36
CA PRO A 57 5.79 -3.98 -20.25
C PRO A 57 4.72 -3.23 -19.45
N LYS A 58 4.49 -1.95 -19.79
CA LYS A 58 3.43 -1.14 -19.19
C LYS A 58 2.08 -1.76 -19.56
N LEU A 59 1.37 -2.25 -18.55
CA LEU A 59 0.00 -2.77 -18.64
C LEU A 59 -1.03 -1.68 -18.37
#